data_AF-A0A832UCM3-F1
#
_entry.id   AF-A0A832UCM3-F1
#
_cell.length_a   1.000
_cell.length_b   1.000
_cell.length_c   1.000
_cell.angle_alpha   90.00
_cell.angle_beta   90.00
_cell.angle_gamma   90.00
#
_symmetry.space_group_name_H-M   'P 1'
#
loop_
_entity.id
_entity.type
_entity.pdbx_description
1 polymer ?
#
loop_
_entity_poly.entity_id
_entity_poly.type
_entity_poly.pdbx_seq_one_letter_code
_entity_poly.pdbx_strand_id
1 'polypeptide(L)'
;MYYCGTYTRQVTPMLTPCEIAVKCALPSVRAMVANELTSKHNLKQADAAKLLGISQPAISLYQQKLRGNSIDLGNDPEISALVAQHAETLASGTFSNSDMLVSFCRICRTIRSKGFLCKIHEAFEPKIDVAKCNFCQTIDQASCP
;
A
#
# COMPACT_ATOMS: atom_id res chain seq x y z
N MET A 1 -2.55 4.59 -17.95
CA MET A 1 -2.40 5.84 -17.18
C MET A 1 -2.28 5.46 -15.71
N TYR A 2 -1.25 5.90 -15.00
CA TYR A 2 -1.14 5.69 -13.56
C TYR A 2 -2.06 6.68 -12.85
N TYR A 3 -3.18 6.22 -12.30
CA TYR A 3 -4.08 7.06 -11.52
C TYR A 3 -3.63 7.09 -10.06
N CYS A 4 -2.73 8.02 -9.74
CA CYS A 4 -2.31 8.31 -8.37
C CYS A 4 -3.02 9.55 -7.83
N GLY A 5 -4.28 9.41 -7.41
CA GLY A 5 -5.08 10.52 -6.92
C GLY A 5 -5.56 11.48 -8.01
N THR A 6 -5.75 12.75 -7.66
CA THR A 6 -6.45 13.78 -8.46
C THR A 6 -5.54 14.73 -9.24
N TYR A 7 -4.22 14.46 -9.33
CA TYR A 7 -3.30 15.41 -9.96
C TYR A 7 -3.51 15.46 -11.49
N THR A 8 -4.03 16.60 -11.95
CA THR A 8 -4.11 16.98 -13.35
C THR A 8 -2.80 17.64 -13.79
N ARG A 9 -2.45 17.44 -15.07
CA ARG A 9 -1.14 17.65 -15.74
C ARG A 9 -0.64 19.11 -15.83
N GLN A 10 -1.08 20.03 -14.96
CA GLN A 10 -0.79 21.48 -15.12
C GLN A 10 0.27 22.03 -14.16
N VAL A 11 0.57 21.34 -13.06
CA VAL A 11 1.76 21.58 -12.22
C VAL A 11 2.23 20.22 -11.73
N THR A 12 3.47 19.83 -12.03
CA THR A 12 4.09 18.62 -11.46
C THR A 12 4.69 19.00 -10.11
N PRO A 13 4.01 18.75 -8.98
CA PRO A 13 4.67 18.91 -7.68
C PRO A 13 5.81 17.89 -7.56
N MET A 14 6.90 18.28 -6.90
CA MET A 14 7.88 17.33 -6.38
C MET A 14 7.18 16.40 -5.38
N LEU A 15 6.75 15.23 -5.86
CA LEU A 15 6.16 14.20 -5.01
C LEU A 15 7.26 13.38 -4.36
N THR A 16 7.29 13.40 -3.05
CA THR A 16 8.16 12.50 -2.28
C THR A 16 7.67 11.05 -2.40
N PRO A 17 8.56 10.05 -2.22
CA PRO A 17 8.16 8.65 -2.15
C PRO A 17 7.06 8.35 -1.15
N CYS A 18 7.04 9.06 -0.02
CA CYS A 18 6.01 8.91 0.99
C CYS A 18 4.65 9.43 0.52
N GLU A 19 4.60 10.56 -0.21
CA GLU A 19 3.34 11.06 -0.77
C GLU A 19 2.78 10.13 -1.85
N ILE A 20 3.63 9.56 -2.70
CA ILE A 20 3.22 8.55 -3.67
C ILE A 20 2.73 7.29 -2.95
N ALA A 21 3.45 6.85 -1.91
CA ALA A 21 3.04 5.70 -1.12
C ALA A 21 1.64 5.89 -0.52
N VAL A 22 1.36 7.05 0.08
CA VAL A 22 0.06 7.35 0.69
C VAL A 22 -1.06 7.44 -0.36
N LYS A 23 -0.78 8.01 -1.54
CA LYS A 23 -1.78 8.19 -2.61
C LYS A 23 -2.05 6.92 -3.42
N CYS A 24 -1.06 6.04 -3.57
CA CYS A 24 -1.13 4.87 -4.44
C CYS A 24 -0.95 3.54 -3.70
N ALA A 25 0.17 3.37 -3.00
CA ALA A 25 0.54 2.07 -2.43
C ALA A 25 -0.35 1.69 -1.24
N LEU A 26 -0.59 2.61 -0.29
CA LEU A 26 -1.38 2.32 0.90
C LEU A 26 -2.83 1.93 0.56
N PRO A 27 -3.54 2.61 -0.38
CA PRO A 27 -4.84 2.12 -0.86
C PRO A 27 -4.78 0.71 -1.46
N SER A 28 -3.73 0.38 -2.21
CA SER A 28 -3.55 -0.96 -2.79
C SER A 28 -3.30 -2.02 -1.73
N VAL A 29 -2.42 -1.74 -0.76
CA VAL A 29 -2.19 -2.64 0.38
C VAL A 29 -3.48 -2.85 1.18
N ARG A 30 -4.22 -1.78 1.49
CA ARG A 30 -5.51 -1.89 2.20
C ARG A 30 -6.52 -2.73 1.43
N ALA A 31 -6.58 -2.60 0.11
CA ALA A 31 -7.43 -3.43 -0.73
C ALA A 31 -7.03 -4.91 -0.66
N MET A 32 -5.72 -5.21 -0.72
CA MET A 32 -5.23 -6.58 -0.59
C MET A 32 -5.54 -7.18 0.79
N VAL A 33 -5.33 -6.44 1.88
CA VAL A 33 -5.70 -6.89 3.24
C VAL A 33 -7.21 -7.11 3.36
N ALA A 34 -8.03 -6.18 2.86
CA ALA A 34 -9.48 -6.33 2.86
C ALA A 34 -9.93 -7.60 2.11
N ASN A 35 -9.34 -7.86 0.95
CA ASN A 35 -9.61 -9.06 0.17
C ASN A 35 -9.21 -10.32 0.93
N GLU A 36 -8.03 -10.35 1.56
CA GLU A 36 -7.59 -11.47 2.40
C GLU A 36 -8.56 -11.77 3.54
N LEU A 37 -8.94 -10.74 4.30
CA LEU A 37 -9.90 -10.86 5.40
C LEU A 37 -11.25 -11.43 4.94
N THR A 38 -11.75 -10.99 3.77
CA THR A 38 -13.04 -11.46 3.26
C THR A 38 -12.99 -12.82 2.58
N SER A 39 -11.89 -13.14 1.87
CA SER A 39 -11.80 -14.32 1.01
C SER A 39 -11.14 -15.52 1.69
N LYS A 40 -10.12 -15.32 2.54
CA LYS A 40 -9.45 -16.42 3.25
C LYS A 40 -9.91 -16.58 4.68
N HIS A 41 -10.16 -15.47 5.38
CA HIS A 41 -10.67 -15.50 6.76
C HIS A 41 -12.21 -15.52 6.84
N ASN A 42 -12.91 -15.51 5.71
CA ASN A 42 -14.38 -15.57 5.61
C ASN A 42 -15.12 -14.49 6.44
N LEU A 43 -14.47 -13.34 6.68
CA LEU A 43 -15.09 -12.25 7.41
C LEU A 43 -16.10 -11.51 6.53
N LYS A 44 -17.20 -11.07 7.13
CA LYS A 44 -18.15 -10.17 6.48
C LYS A 44 -17.47 -8.82 6.23
N GLN A 45 -17.88 -8.11 5.17
CA GLN A 45 -17.33 -6.79 4.84
C GLN A 45 -17.39 -5.81 6.04
N ALA A 46 -18.47 -5.85 6.83
CA ALA A 46 -18.63 -4.98 7.99
C ALA A 46 -17.60 -5.27 9.10
N ASP A 47 -17.23 -6.54 9.30
CA ASP A 47 -16.26 -6.93 10.32
C ASP A 47 -14.83 -6.66 9.84
N ALA A 48 -14.53 -6.93 8.58
CA ALA A 48 -13.27 -6.51 7.95
C ALA A 48 -13.09 -4.98 7.99
N ALA A 49 -14.16 -4.21 7.77
CA ALA A 49 -14.13 -2.75 7.86
C ALA A 49 -13.80 -2.26 9.28
N LYS A 50 -14.38 -2.89 10.31
CA LYS A 50 -14.07 -2.60 11.72
C LYS A 50 -12.60 -2.87 12.04
N LEU A 51 -12.08 -4.04 11.65
CA LEU A 51 -10.68 -4.41 11.88
C LEU A 51 -9.70 -3.45 11.20
N LEU A 52 -10.04 -2.99 9.99
CA LEU A 52 -9.21 -2.04 9.23
C LEU A 52 -9.41 -0.57 9.62
N GLY A 53 -10.38 -0.26 10.51
CA GLY A 53 -10.70 1.12 10.89
C GLY A 53 -11.20 1.98 9.72
N ILE A 54 -11.93 1.39 8.77
CA ILE A 54 -12.48 2.08 7.59
C ILE A 54 -13.99 1.84 7.47
N SER A 55 -14.63 2.50 6.50
CA SER A 55 -16.05 2.30 6.23
C SER A 55 -16.29 1.01 5.42
N GLN A 56 -17.43 0.34 5.64
CA GLN A 56 -17.83 -0.83 4.83
C GLN A 56 -17.97 -0.50 3.33
N PRO A 57 -18.44 0.69 2.91
CA PRO A 57 -18.36 1.11 1.51
C PRO A 57 -16.94 1.13 0.95
N ALA A 58 -15.92 1.47 1.76
CA ALA A 58 -14.52 1.41 1.30
C ALA A 58 -14.09 -0.02 0.94
N ILE A 59 -14.52 -1.02 1.71
CA ILE A 59 -14.29 -2.45 1.39
C ILE A 59 -14.95 -2.80 0.05
N SER A 60 -16.21 -2.40 -0.15
CA SER A 60 -16.93 -2.64 -1.40
C SER A 60 -16.19 -2.05 -2.61
N LEU A 61 -15.71 -0.80 -2.49
CA LEU A 61 -14.91 -0.14 -3.53
C LEU A 61 -13.58 -0.85 -3.81
N TYR A 62 -12.94 -1.43 -2.79
CA TYR A 62 -11.74 -2.25 -2.97
C TYR A 62 -12.04 -3.55 -3.74
N GLN A 63 -13.10 -4.26 -3.38
CA GLN A 63 -13.49 -5.50 -4.04
C GLN A 63 -13.91 -5.27 -5.51
N GLN A 64 -14.58 -4.14 -5.80
CA GLN A 64 -14.92 -3.73 -7.15
C GLN A 64 -13.73 -3.15 -7.95
N LYS A 65 -12.54 -3.05 -7.33
CA LYS A 65 -11.35 -2.41 -7.91
C LYS A 65 -11.60 -0.97 -8.37
N LEU A 66 -12.55 -0.27 -7.75
CA LEU A 66 -12.77 1.17 -7.96
C LEU A 66 -11.84 2.03 -7.09
N ARG A 67 -11.14 1.40 -6.14
CA ARG A 67 -10.10 2.01 -5.30
C ARG A 67 -9.00 0.97 -5.03
N GLY A 68 -7.76 1.43 -4.81
CA GLY A 68 -6.65 0.54 -4.43
C GLY A 68 -6.09 -0.31 -5.57
N ASN A 69 -6.28 0.11 -6.83
CA ASN A 69 -5.78 -0.59 -8.01
C ASN A 69 -4.65 0.19 -8.75
N SER A 70 -4.11 1.25 -8.14
CA SER A 70 -3.12 2.14 -8.77
C SER A 70 -1.76 1.47 -9.02
N ILE A 71 -1.42 0.47 -8.20
CA ILE A 71 -0.19 -0.32 -8.33
C ILE A 71 -0.57 -1.81 -8.23
N ASP A 72 -0.04 -2.60 -9.16
CA ASP A 72 -0.14 -4.05 -9.09
C ASP A 72 0.96 -4.62 -8.18
N LEU A 73 0.58 -4.89 -6.93
CA LEU A 73 1.43 -5.44 -5.89
C LEU A 73 1.25 -6.95 -5.71
N GLY A 74 0.15 -7.52 -6.24
CA GLY A 74 -0.26 -8.90 -5.96
C GLY A 74 0.67 -9.95 -6.58
N ASN A 75 1.39 -9.59 -7.64
CA ASN A 75 2.33 -10.49 -8.31
C ASN A 75 3.68 -10.64 -7.57
N ASP A 76 3.96 -9.82 -6.55
CA ASP A 76 5.18 -9.96 -5.75
C ASP A 76 4.93 -10.90 -4.56
N PRO A 77 5.63 -12.05 -4.49
CA PRO A 77 5.35 -13.05 -3.45
C PRO A 77 5.69 -12.57 -2.05
N GLU A 78 6.68 -11.70 -1.88
CA GLU A 78 7.08 -11.18 -0.56
C GLU A 78 6.05 -10.18 -0.04
N ILE A 79 5.58 -9.25 -0.88
CA ILE A 79 4.53 -8.29 -0.51
C ILE A 79 3.24 -9.04 -0.20
N SER A 80 2.86 -10.01 -1.03
CA SER A 80 1.68 -10.85 -0.79
C SER A 80 1.78 -11.63 0.52
N ALA A 81 2.95 -12.18 0.86
CA ALA A 81 3.18 -12.86 2.13
C ALA A 81 3.06 -11.91 3.33
N LEU A 82 3.64 -10.70 3.25
CA LEU A 82 3.53 -9.70 4.31
C LEU A 82 2.08 -9.23 4.52
N VAL A 83 1.32 -9.06 3.43
CA VAL A 83 -0.10 -8.73 3.50
C VAL A 83 -0.92 -9.86 4.14
N ALA A 84 -0.68 -11.11 3.76
CA ALA A 84 -1.35 -12.26 4.35
C ALA A 84 -1.04 -12.37 5.86
N GLN A 85 0.22 -12.20 6.26
CA GLN A 85 0.62 -12.18 7.67
C GLN A 85 -0.10 -11.05 8.45
N HIS A 86 -0.24 -9.89 7.82
CA HIS A 86 -0.95 -8.75 8.40
C HIS A 86 -2.44 -9.04 8.60
N ALA A 87 -3.09 -9.65 7.60
CA ALA A 87 -4.50 -10.05 7.67
C ALA A 87 -4.74 -11.15 8.73
N GLU A 88 -3.85 -12.14 8.82
CA GLU A 88 -3.89 -13.19 9.85
C GLU A 88 -3.81 -12.58 11.25
N THR A 89 -2.87 -11.64 11.46
CA THR A 89 -2.72 -10.94 12.74
C THR A 89 -4.01 -10.21 13.12
N LEU A 90 -4.62 -9.49 12.17
CA LEU A 90 -5.92 -8.84 12.36
C LEU A 90 -7.04 -9.83 12.72
N ALA A 91 -7.13 -10.94 11.99
CA ALA A 91 -8.16 -11.94 12.18
C ALA A 91 -8.03 -12.68 13.53
N SER A 92 -6.80 -12.86 14.03
CA SER A 92 -6.53 -13.49 15.33
C SER A 92 -7.01 -12.66 16.53
N GLY A 93 -7.17 -11.34 16.36
CA GLY A 93 -7.60 -10.42 17.42
C GLY A 93 -6.55 -10.13 18.50
N THR A 94 -5.38 -10.77 18.45
CA THR A 94 -4.27 -10.55 19.40
C THR A 94 -3.18 -9.70 18.77
N PHE A 95 -3.29 -8.38 18.89
CA PHE A 95 -2.28 -7.43 18.43
C PHE A 95 -2.35 -6.12 19.20
N SER A 96 -1.20 -5.46 19.34
CA SER A 96 -1.14 -4.07 19.79
C SER A 96 -1.26 -3.11 18.60
N ASN A 97 -1.64 -1.86 18.87
CA ASN A 97 -1.62 -0.82 17.83
C ASN A 97 -0.22 -0.62 17.23
N SER A 98 0.84 -0.78 18.02
CA SER A 98 2.23 -0.74 17.55
C SER A 98 2.53 -1.86 16.56
N ASP A 99 2.08 -3.09 16.81
CA ASP A 99 2.32 -4.23 15.91
C ASP A 99 1.72 -3.96 14.52
N MET A 100 0.53 -3.36 14.51
CA MET A 100 -0.18 -3.00 13.29
C MET A 100 0.56 -1.93 12.49
N LEU A 101 1.08 -0.90 13.17
CA LEU A 101 1.89 0.15 12.56
C LEU A 101 3.20 -0.41 11.99
N VAL A 102 3.93 -1.20 12.77
CA VAL A 102 5.18 -1.84 12.34
C VAL A 102 4.95 -2.72 11.12
N SER A 103 3.89 -3.54 11.12
CA SER A 103 3.56 -4.43 10.02
C SER A 103 3.22 -3.65 8.74
N PHE A 104 2.38 -2.60 8.82
CA PHE A 104 2.09 -1.74 7.66
C PHE A 104 3.33 -1.00 7.15
N CYS A 105 4.15 -0.46 8.05
CA CYS A 105 5.41 0.22 7.69
C CYS A 105 6.38 -0.75 7.00
N ARG A 106 6.46 -2.01 7.43
CA ARG A 106 7.26 -3.05 6.78
C ARG A 106 6.79 -3.33 5.35
N ILE A 107 5.48 -3.43 5.12
CA ILE A 107 4.93 -3.57 3.77
C ILE A 107 5.31 -2.35 2.91
N CYS A 108 5.11 -1.13 3.42
CA CYS A 108 5.43 0.11 2.71
C CYS A 108 6.92 0.19 2.33
N ARG A 109 7.82 -0.17 3.26
CA ARG A 109 9.27 -0.25 3.02
C ARG A 109 9.61 -1.25 1.93
N THR A 110 9.00 -2.43 1.98
CA THR A 110 9.24 -3.49 0.97
C THR A 110 8.84 -3.00 -0.42
N ILE A 111 7.65 -2.38 -0.54
CA ILE A 111 7.18 -1.75 -1.78
C ILE A 111 8.17 -0.70 -2.30
N ARG A 112 8.69 0.16 -1.41
CA ARG A 112 9.64 1.23 -1.77
C ARG A 112 10.99 0.67 -2.21
N SER A 113 11.58 -0.25 -1.45
CA SER A 113 12.89 -0.85 -1.75
C SER A 113 12.92 -1.62 -3.07
N LYS A 114 11.80 -2.28 -3.42
CA LYS A 114 11.61 -2.98 -4.69
C LYS A 114 11.30 -2.07 -5.88
N GLY A 115 11.16 -0.76 -5.67
CA GLY A 115 10.98 0.21 -6.74
C GLY A 115 9.58 0.29 -7.35
N PHE A 116 8.54 -0.26 -6.70
CA PHE A 116 7.16 -0.21 -7.20
C PHE A 116 6.64 1.23 -7.40
N LEU A 117 7.23 2.21 -6.71
CA LEU A 117 6.86 3.62 -6.84
C LEU A 117 7.62 4.35 -7.96
N CYS A 118 8.70 3.76 -8.50
CA CYS A 118 9.62 4.46 -9.42
C CYS A 118 8.93 4.88 -10.71
N LYS A 119 8.10 4.01 -11.30
CA LYS A 119 7.35 4.34 -12.53
C LYS A 119 6.39 5.52 -12.32
N ILE A 120 5.86 5.66 -11.11
CA ILE A 120 4.96 6.76 -10.77
C ILE A 120 5.78 8.04 -10.53
N HIS A 121 6.91 7.96 -9.81
CA HIS A 121 7.83 9.10 -9.68
C HIS A 121 8.27 9.64 -11.03
N GLU A 122 8.73 8.79 -11.94
CA GLU A 122 9.16 9.19 -13.29
C GLU A 122 8.03 9.88 -14.07
N ALA A 123 6.79 9.42 -13.92
CA ALA A 123 5.64 10.00 -14.59
C ALA A 123 5.32 11.44 -14.09
N PHE A 124 5.59 11.74 -12.82
CA PHE A 124 5.38 13.08 -12.25
C PHE A 124 6.64 13.96 -12.31
N GLU A 125 7.83 13.38 -12.30
CA GLU A 125 9.12 14.09 -12.35
C GLU A 125 10.03 13.48 -13.43
N PRO A 126 9.81 13.81 -14.73
CA PRO A 126 10.55 13.21 -15.85
C PRO A 126 12.07 13.49 -15.84
N LYS A 127 12.54 14.39 -14.98
CA LYS A 127 13.97 14.70 -14.81
C LYS A 127 14.70 13.66 -13.96
N ILE A 128 13.97 12.79 -13.26
CA ILE A 128 14.56 11.74 -12.43
C ILE A 128 14.94 10.55 -13.33
N ASP A 129 16.23 10.22 -13.35
CA ASP A 129 16.73 8.98 -13.95
C ASP A 129 16.51 7.81 -12.96
N VAL A 130 15.39 7.11 -13.10
CA VAL A 130 15.03 5.98 -12.23
C VAL A 130 16.02 4.82 -12.31
N ALA A 131 16.78 4.69 -13.41
CA ALA A 131 17.79 3.63 -13.55
C ALA A 131 19.03 3.89 -12.68
N LYS A 132 19.28 5.16 -12.32
CA LYS A 132 20.40 5.56 -11.44
C LYS A 132 19.96 5.95 -10.03
N CYS A 133 18.66 5.99 -9.78
CA CYS A 133 18.11 6.37 -8.47
C CYS A 133 18.04 5.17 -7.52
N ASN A 134 18.70 5.27 -6.37
CA ASN A 134 18.68 4.26 -5.30
C ASN A 134 18.11 4.80 -3.97
N PHE A 135 17.48 5.98 -3.98
CA PHE A 135 17.04 6.70 -2.78
C PHE A 135 16.18 5.84 -1.82
N CYS A 136 15.17 5.15 -2.35
CA CYS A 136 14.27 4.33 -1.53
C CYS A 136 14.95 3.08 -0.94
N GLN A 137 16.07 2.63 -1.51
CA GLN A 137 16.81 1.48 -1.00
C GLN A 137 17.76 1.88 0.13
N THR A 138 18.28 3.11 0.11
CA THR A 138 19.29 3.58 1.06
C THR A 138 18.68 4.20 2.33
N ILE A 139 17.53 4.89 2.23
CA ILE A 139 16.99 5.66 3.37
C ILE A 139 16.14 4.83 4.35
N ASP A 140 15.61 3.70 3.93
CA ASP A 140 14.64 2.93 4.72
C ASP A 140 15.29 1.93 5.72
N GLN A 141 16.57 2.10 6.05
CA GLN A 141 17.27 1.22 7.00
C GLN A 141 16.91 1.48 8.47
N ALA A 142 16.24 2.59 8.81
CA ALA A 142 15.86 2.89 10.18
C ALA A 142 14.63 2.06 10.62
N SER A 143 14.76 1.24 11.66
CA SER A 143 13.62 0.58 12.33
C SER A 143 12.73 1.62 13.02
N CYS A 144 11.41 1.40 13.03
CA CYS A 144 10.54 2.11 13.96
C CYS A 144 10.97 1.67 15.38
N PRO A 145 11.37 2.60 16.26
CA PRO A 145 11.81 2.26 17.62
C PRO A 145 10.70 1.62 18.45
#